data_AF-A0AAD5BTT4-F1
#
_entry.id   AF-A0AAD5BTT4-F1
#
_cell.length_a   1.000
_cell.length_b   1.000
_cell.length_c   1.000
_cell.angle_alpha   90.00
_cell.angle_beta   90.00
_cell.angle_gamma   90.00
#
_symmetry.space_group_name_H-M   'P 1'
#
loop_
_entity.id
_entity.type
_entity.pdbx_description
1 polymer ?
#
loop_
_entity_poly.entity_id
_entity_poly.type
_entity_poly.pdbx_seq_one_letter_code
_entity_poly.pdbx_strand_id
1 'polypeptide(L)'
;LLANVGHRRQKHAWPKPPTPPGAIRCNQARKRTFLRSPGFRRLSHRHKATLSPRYTCNNATVQHQLRSEDRAWTHWTKINQPKLIVAPMYDGSELPFRMLCRNYGAEAAYTPMLHSRSFAESYKFRLREFTTCQEDRPLFVQFCGNDPDILLEAAYQVESLCDYVDINLGCPQRIARTGNYGAFLMDDLPRVKSLVEKLATNLSVPVSCKIRIFPVLQDTINYAKLLEDSGCSLIAVHGRTREGRTRERANWDAIKSVKEAVKIPVLANGNIRHMDDVQSCLTTTGVEGVMSAEALLDNPALFGGFRSGEWVEDGEEGFEDGKLDRGDLVVEYLKLCEKYPVRWNIIISHVYGMLRKWFETHPDIRDDFNIKRTLSFEYLYSVVDRLRDRGVRFPLYVKTTRQ
;
A
#
# COMPACT_ATOMS: atom_id res chain seq x y z
N LEU A 1 17.96 -25.48 38.10
CA LEU A 1 17.94 -24.33 39.05
C LEU A 1 18.54 -23.13 38.32
N LEU A 2 17.75 -22.40 37.53
CA LEU A 2 16.93 -21.23 37.92
C LEU A 2 17.73 -20.05 38.50
N ALA A 3 17.87 -18.97 37.71
CA ALA A 3 17.46 -17.60 38.06
C ALA A 3 17.83 -16.66 36.89
N ASN A 4 16.91 -16.27 36.01
CA ASN A 4 15.96 -15.14 36.14
C ASN A 4 16.61 -13.80 36.53
N VAL A 5 16.90 -12.94 35.54
CA VAL A 5 16.88 -11.48 35.72
C VAL A 5 15.91 -10.90 34.69
N GLY A 6 14.65 -10.77 35.11
CA GLY A 6 13.59 -10.13 34.34
C GLY A 6 13.75 -8.61 34.35
N HIS A 7 13.80 -8.01 33.17
CA HIS A 7 13.63 -6.56 33.02
C HIS A 7 12.13 -6.21 33.14
N ARG A 8 11.73 -5.72 34.31
CA ARG A 8 10.45 -5.01 34.51
C ARG A 8 10.49 -3.69 33.76
N ARG A 9 9.73 -3.56 32.67
CA ARG A 9 9.32 -2.24 32.16
C ARG A 9 8.17 -1.72 33.02
N GLN A 10 8.44 -0.68 33.82
CA GLN A 10 7.40 0.12 34.46
C GLN A 10 6.54 0.79 33.39
N LYS A 11 5.22 0.64 33.51
CA LYS A 11 4.22 1.34 32.71
C LYS A 11 4.02 2.73 33.32
N HIS A 12 4.51 3.78 32.66
CA HIS A 12 4.05 5.13 32.97
C HIS A 12 2.77 5.42 32.17
N ALA A 13 1.67 5.59 32.92
CA ALA A 13 0.39 6.05 32.40
C ALA A 13 0.45 7.58 32.21
N TRP A 14 0.02 8.05 31.04
CA TRP A 14 -0.15 9.48 30.77
C TRP A 14 -1.40 10.01 31.51
N PRO A 15 -1.34 11.17 32.18
CA PRO A 15 -2.53 11.79 32.78
C PRO A 15 -3.45 12.35 31.71
N LYS A 16 -4.77 12.16 31.87
CA LYS A 16 -5.81 12.73 31.00
C LYS A 16 -5.92 14.24 31.21
N PRO A 17 -6.13 15.04 30.16
CA PRO A 17 -6.39 16.48 30.29
C PRO A 17 -7.79 16.74 30.90
N PRO A 18 -7.97 17.87 31.62
CA PRO A 18 -9.24 18.22 32.25
C PRO A 18 -10.30 18.66 31.23
N THR A 19 -11.55 18.30 31.51
CA THR A 19 -12.76 18.70 30.77
C THR A 19 -13.10 20.19 31.00
N PRO A 20 -13.40 20.97 29.95
CA PRO A 20 -13.90 22.34 30.11
C PRO A 20 -15.39 22.36 30.53
N PRO A 21 -15.84 23.39 31.27
CA PRO A 21 -17.20 23.45 31.81
C PRO A 21 -18.24 23.96 30.80
N GLY A 22 -19.38 23.27 30.78
CA GLY A 22 -20.74 23.80 30.63
C GLY A 22 -21.07 24.75 29.47
N ALA A 23 -21.79 24.24 28.46
CA ALA A 23 -22.66 25.06 27.62
C ALA A 23 -23.99 24.35 27.33
N ILE A 24 -25.01 24.82 28.06
CA ILE A 24 -26.39 25.14 27.62
C ILE A 24 -27.17 24.04 26.86
N ARG A 25 -28.16 23.50 27.57
CA ARG A 25 -29.30 22.72 27.05
C ARG A 25 -30.07 23.55 26.00
N CYS A 26 -30.27 22.99 24.81
CA CYS A 26 -31.33 23.42 23.90
C CYS A 26 -32.40 22.33 23.82
N ASN A 27 -33.58 22.62 24.37
CA ASN A 27 -34.79 21.80 24.28
C ASN A 27 -35.30 21.77 22.83
N GLN A 28 -35.37 20.60 22.20
CA GLN A 28 -36.29 20.37 21.10
C GLN A 28 -37.39 19.41 21.55
N ALA A 29 -38.49 20.00 21.97
CA ALA A 29 -39.81 19.39 21.84
C ALA A 29 -40.48 20.10 20.66
N ARG A 30 -40.87 19.36 19.61
CA ARG A 30 -41.98 19.77 18.76
C ARG A 30 -42.66 18.57 18.11
N LYS A 31 -43.98 18.63 18.22
CA LYS A 31 -44.98 17.61 18.01
C LYS A 31 -45.19 17.29 16.52
N ARG A 32 -45.62 16.06 16.28
CA ARG A 32 -46.29 15.58 15.06
C ARG A 32 -47.46 16.49 14.67
N THR A 33 -47.61 16.74 13.38
CA THR A 33 -48.91 16.98 12.74
C THR A 33 -48.93 16.33 11.36
N PHE A 34 -49.90 15.42 11.19
CA PHE A 34 -50.38 14.88 9.93
C PHE A 34 -51.12 15.98 9.17
N LEU A 35 -50.84 16.16 7.87
CA LEU A 35 -51.79 16.78 6.93
C LEU A 35 -51.67 16.11 5.55
N ARG A 36 -52.86 15.86 4.98
CA ARG A 36 -53.17 15.07 3.79
C ARG A 36 -52.74 15.74 2.48
N SER A 37 -52.50 14.90 1.47
CA SER A 37 -52.35 15.22 0.04
C SER A 37 -53.55 15.96 -0.56
N PRO A 38 -53.37 16.56 -1.75
CA PRO A 38 -54.18 16.08 -2.87
C PRO A 38 -53.41 15.90 -4.19
N GLY A 39 -53.67 14.74 -4.81
CA GLY A 39 -53.91 14.50 -6.24
C GLY A 39 -53.00 15.12 -7.31
N PHE A 40 -52.32 14.25 -8.06
CA PHE A 40 -52.15 14.47 -9.51
C PHE A 40 -52.37 13.18 -10.29
N ARG A 41 -53.03 13.37 -11.45
CA ARG A 41 -53.80 12.39 -12.22
C ARG A 41 -52.94 11.45 -13.06
N ARG A 42 -53.44 10.22 -13.22
CA ARG A 42 -53.06 9.27 -14.28
C ARG A 42 -53.40 9.84 -15.65
N LEU A 43 -52.45 9.75 -16.58
CA LEU A 43 -52.72 9.78 -18.02
C LEU A 43 -52.36 8.43 -18.61
N SER A 44 -53.41 7.71 -19.03
CA SER A 44 -53.34 6.47 -19.79
C SER A 44 -53.37 6.82 -21.28
N HIS A 45 -52.34 6.46 -22.03
CA HIS A 45 -52.44 6.33 -23.47
C HIS A 45 -52.24 4.87 -23.88
N ARG A 46 -53.36 4.24 -24.23
CA ARG A 46 -53.42 3.05 -25.08
C ARG A 46 -52.98 3.47 -26.48
N HIS A 47 -51.96 2.80 -27.03
CA HIS A 47 -51.82 2.64 -28.47
C HIS A 47 -51.80 1.13 -28.75
N LYS A 48 -52.82 0.66 -29.46
CA LYS A 48 -52.84 -0.65 -30.11
C LYS A 48 -52.03 -0.51 -31.40
N ALA A 49 -51.02 -1.35 -31.58
CA ALA A 49 -50.42 -1.59 -32.89
C ALA A 49 -50.16 -3.10 -33.04
N THR A 50 -51.03 -3.70 -33.85
CA THR A 50 -50.87 -4.88 -34.72
C THR A 50 -49.57 -5.67 -34.67
N LEU A 51 -49.70 -6.97 -34.38
CA LEU A 51 -48.75 -8.02 -34.71
C LEU A 51 -48.67 -8.22 -36.23
N SER A 52 -47.45 -8.21 -36.78
CA SER A 52 -47.11 -8.98 -37.98
C SER A 52 -45.68 -9.53 -37.85
N PRO A 53 -45.41 -10.78 -38.30
CA PRO A 53 -44.15 -11.46 -38.05
C PRO A 53 -43.16 -11.29 -39.21
N ARG A 54 -41.88 -11.53 -38.90
CA ARG A 54 -40.68 -11.67 -39.76
C ARG A 54 -39.75 -10.47 -39.73
N TYR A 55 -38.70 -10.56 -38.92
CA TYR A 55 -37.35 -10.19 -39.33
C TYR A 55 -36.36 -11.16 -38.69
N THR A 56 -35.91 -12.10 -39.52
CA THR A 56 -34.56 -12.66 -39.65
C THR A 56 -33.61 -12.55 -38.44
N CYS A 57 -33.16 -13.72 -37.96
CA CYS A 57 -31.91 -13.86 -37.20
C CYS A 57 -30.78 -13.09 -37.89
N ASN A 58 -30.31 -12.03 -37.25
CA ASN A 58 -29.03 -11.41 -37.57
C ASN A 58 -28.08 -11.67 -36.42
N ASN A 59 -27.12 -12.56 -36.70
CA ASN A 59 -25.79 -12.70 -36.12
C ASN A 59 -25.56 -11.87 -34.86
N ALA A 60 -25.78 -12.50 -33.70
CA ALA A 60 -25.11 -12.09 -32.49
C ALA A 60 -23.60 -12.15 -32.77
N THR A 61 -22.98 -10.98 -32.84
CA THR A 61 -21.53 -10.83 -32.79
C THR A 61 -21.07 -11.61 -31.56
N VAL A 62 -20.42 -12.75 -31.77
CA VAL A 62 -19.67 -13.44 -30.72
C VAL A 62 -18.50 -12.53 -30.41
N GLN A 63 -18.72 -11.51 -29.57
CA GLN A 63 -17.64 -10.95 -28.79
C GLN A 63 -17.19 -12.11 -27.91
N HIS A 64 -16.09 -12.75 -28.32
CA HIS A 64 -15.38 -13.68 -27.48
C HIS A 64 -15.00 -12.89 -26.22
N GLN A 65 -15.77 -13.03 -25.14
CA GLN A 65 -15.39 -12.48 -23.85
C GLN A 65 -14.04 -13.12 -23.53
N LEU A 66 -12.98 -12.32 -23.54
CA LEU A 66 -11.66 -12.75 -23.12
C LEU A 66 -11.78 -13.39 -21.74
N ARG A 67 -11.12 -14.54 -21.54
CA ARG A 67 -11.09 -15.20 -20.23
C ARG A 67 -10.52 -14.22 -19.21
N SER A 68 -10.91 -14.34 -17.94
CA SER A 68 -10.41 -13.48 -16.86
C SER A 68 -8.88 -13.39 -16.84
N GLU A 69 -8.22 -14.54 -17.06
CA GLU A 69 -6.77 -14.70 -17.20
C GLU A 69 -6.20 -13.80 -18.32
N ASP A 70 -6.79 -13.84 -19.52
CA ASP A 70 -6.31 -13.09 -20.68
C ASP A 70 -6.46 -11.57 -20.45
N ARG A 71 -7.53 -11.15 -19.74
CA ARG A 71 -7.73 -9.75 -19.34
C ARG A 71 -6.68 -9.29 -18.33
N ALA A 72 -6.34 -10.12 -17.35
CA ALA A 72 -5.30 -9.83 -16.37
C ALA A 72 -3.94 -9.57 -17.04
N TRP A 73 -3.51 -10.45 -17.94
CA TRP A 73 -2.25 -10.29 -18.69
C TRP A 73 -2.26 -9.13 -19.67
N THR A 74 -3.40 -8.88 -20.33
CA THR A 74 -3.55 -7.73 -21.24
C THR A 74 -3.34 -6.43 -20.47
N HIS A 75 -3.96 -6.30 -19.29
CA HIS A 75 -3.79 -5.09 -18.47
C HIS A 75 -2.39 -4.97 -17.89
N TRP A 76 -1.82 -6.06 -17.36
CA TRP A 76 -0.44 -6.06 -16.85
C TRP A 76 0.57 -5.62 -17.92
N THR A 77 0.38 -6.08 -19.16
CA THR A 77 1.18 -5.66 -20.32
C THR A 77 0.96 -4.20 -20.68
N LYS A 78 -0.29 -3.73 -20.64
CA LYS A 78 -0.65 -2.33 -20.91
C LYS A 78 0.06 -1.35 -19.96
N ILE A 79 0.31 -1.73 -18.72
CA ILE A 79 1.01 -0.88 -17.73
C ILE A 79 2.53 -1.09 -17.72
N ASN A 80 3.10 -1.67 -18.79
CA ASN A 80 4.53 -1.94 -18.96
C ASN A 80 5.14 -2.97 -17.98
N GLN A 81 4.32 -3.87 -17.41
CA GLN A 81 4.78 -5.03 -16.64
C GLN A 81 5.82 -4.67 -15.54
N PRO A 82 5.49 -3.74 -14.62
CA PRO A 82 6.46 -3.20 -13.68
C PRO A 82 7.01 -4.30 -12.75
N LYS A 83 8.33 -4.35 -12.58
CA LYS A 83 9.06 -5.34 -11.78
C LYS A 83 9.51 -4.81 -10.42
N LEU A 84 9.70 -3.49 -10.31
CA LEU A 84 10.23 -2.83 -9.12
C LEU A 84 9.14 -2.00 -8.46
N ILE A 85 8.53 -2.52 -7.40
CA ILE A 85 7.31 -1.94 -6.84
C ILE A 85 7.49 -1.47 -5.40
N VAL A 86 7.02 -0.26 -5.10
CA VAL A 86 6.91 0.24 -3.71
C VAL A 86 5.71 -0.39 -3.04
N ALA A 87 5.94 -1.15 -1.97
CA ALA A 87 4.89 -1.82 -1.20
C ALA A 87 4.02 -0.82 -0.41
N PRO A 88 2.77 -1.20 -0.09
CA PRO A 88 1.88 -0.38 0.73
C PRO A 88 2.39 -0.34 2.17
N MET A 89 2.57 0.87 2.71
CA MET A 89 3.04 1.13 4.07
C MET A 89 2.19 2.24 4.69
N TYR A 90 1.59 1.95 5.84
CA TYR A 90 0.84 2.95 6.61
C TYR A 90 1.80 3.99 7.18
N ASP A 91 1.55 5.28 6.95
CA ASP A 91 2.46 6.39 7.30
C ASP A 91 3.87 6.16 6.72
N GLY A 92 3.93 5.66 5.47
CA GLY A 92 5.17 5.18 4.84
C GLY A 92 5.21 5.18 3.31
N SER A 93 4.08 5.39 2.63
CA SER A 93 3.99 5.25 1.16
C SER A 93 3.12 6.34 0.55
N GLU A 94 3.08 7.51 1.18
CA GLU A 94 2.41 8.70 0.71
C GLU A 94 3.06 9.24 -0.56
N LEU A 95 2.37 10.12 -1.28
CA LEU A 95 2.78 10.60 -2.61
C LEU A 95 4.24 11.10 -2.65
N PRO A 96 4.72 11.99 -1.74
CA PRO A 96 6.12 12.41 -1.75
C PRO A 96 7.12 11.25 -1.73
N PHE A 97 6.83 10.20 -0.94
CA PHE A 97 7.71 9.06 -0.80
C PHE A 97 7.68 8.15 -2.04
N ARG A 98 6.48 7.94 -2.62
CA ARG A 98 6.36 7.21 -3.89
C ARG A 98 7.11 7.93 -5.01
N MET A 99 6.96 9.25 -5.11
CA MET A 99 7.68 10.05 -6.11
C MET A 99 9.19 9.99 -5.92
N LEU A 100 9.67 10.03 -4.67
CA LEU A 100 11.09 9.85 -4.39
C LEU A 100 11.57 8.48 -4.89
N CYS A 101 10.88 7.40 -4.55
CA CYS A 101 11.25 6.06 -5.02
C CYS A 101 11.21 5.95 -6.56
N ARG A 102 10.26 6.63 -7.22
CA ARG A 102 10.17 6.70 -8.69
C ARG A 102 11.36 7.40 -9.33
N ASN A 103 11.87 8.48 -8.70
CA ASN A 103 13.11 9.12 -9.14
C ASN A 103 14.31 8.17 -9.10
N TYR A 104 14.24 7.10 -8.30
CA TYR A 104 15.25 6.07 -8.18
C TYR A 104 14.75 4.69 -8.67
N GLY A 105 14.02 4.66 -9.78
CA GLY A 105 13.78 3.42 -10.52
C GLY A 105 12.61 2.57 -10.04
N ALA A 106 11.79 3.02 -9.08
CA ALA A 106 10.51 2.35 -8.84
C ALA A 106 9.59 2.51 -10.05
N GLU A 107 9.09 1.38 -10.57
CA GLU A 107 8.28 1.33 -11.77
C GLU A 107 6.79 1.41 -11.43
N ALA A 108 6.37 0.89 -10.29
CA ALA A 108 5.01 1.04 -9.76
C ALA A 108 5.02 1.27 -8.25
N ALA A 109 3.89 1.73 -7.71
CA ALA A 109 3.78 1.96 -6.29
C ALA A 109 2.37 1.69 -5.78
N TYR A 110 2.29 1.30 -4.51
CA TYR A 110 1.04 1.22 -3.77
C TYR A 110 0.85 2.46 -2.90
N THR A 111 -0.40 2.89 -2.74
CA THR A 111 -0.76 3.86 -1.69
C THR A 111 -0.57 3.29 -0.30
N PRO A 112 -0.64 4.12 0.76
CA PRO A 112 -0.90 3.60 2.10
C PRO A 112 -2.19 2.78 2.12
N MET A 113 -2.32 1.90 3.11
CA MET A 113 -3.54 1.13 3.33
C MET A 113 -4.69 2.06 3.78
N LEU A 114 -5.70 2.24 2.93
CA LEU A 114 -6.84 3.12 3.18
C LEU A 114 -8.02 2.34 3.78
N HIS A 115 -8.58 2.82 4.89
CA HIS A 115 -9.76 2.17 5.47
C HIS A 115 -11.02 2.47 4.65
N SER A 116 -11.62 1.45 4.02
CA SER A 116 -12.65 1.60 3.00
C SER A 116 -13.89 2.36 3.49
N ARG A 117 -14.40 2.04 4.68
CA ARG A 117 -15.55 2.74 5.27
C ARG A 117 -15.29 4.22 5.50
N SER A 118 -14.13 4.53 6.09
CA SER A 118 -13.74 5.92 6.32
C SER A 118 -13.54 6.66 5.00
N PHE A 119 -13.00 5.96 4.00
CA PHE A 119 -12.83 6.50 2.66
C PHE A 119 -14.17 6.76 1.96
N ALA A 120 -15.12 5.84 1.98
CA ALA A 120 -16.44 6.03 1.37
C ALA A 120 -17.23 7.16 2.07
N GLU A 121 -17.30 7.13 3.39
CA GLU A 121 -18.22 7.99 4.16
C GLU A 121 -17.66 9.39 4.46
N SER A 122 -16.34 9.58 4.50
CA SER A 122 -15.73 10.85 4.95
C SER A 122 -14.87 11.51 3.88
N TYR A 123 -15.42 12.57 3.27
CA TYR A 123 -14.66 13.43 2.36
C TYR A 123 -13.38 14.00 2.99
N LYS A 124 -13.44 14.38 4.28
CA LYS A 124 -12.27 14.87 5.03
C LYS A 124 -11.20 13.80 5.18
N PHE A 125 -11.58 12.53 5.34
CA PHE A 125 -10.62 11.42 5.39
C PHE A 125 -9.96 11.22 4.02
N ARG A 126 -10.75 11.21 2.94
CA ARG A 126 -10.22 11.07 1.56
C ARG A 126 -9.19 12.13 1.22
N LEU A 127 -9.54 13.41 1.43
CA LEU A 127 -8.63 14.52 1.14
C LEU A 127 -7.32 14.46 1.95
N ARG A 128 -7.37 13.88 3.15
CA ARG A 128 -6.23 13.85 4.07
C ARG A 128 -5.30 12.66 3.82
N GLU A 129 -5.87 11.49 3.52
CA GLU A 129 -5.08 10.24 3.44
C GLU A 129 -4.77 9.81 2.00
N PHE A 130 -5.45 10.37 0.98
CA PHE A 130 -5.22 10.01 -0.41
C PHE A 130 -4.87 11.23 -1.26
N THR A 131 -3.74 11.12 -1.94
CA THR A 131 -3.26 12.09 -2.92
C THR A 131 -2.45 11.34 -3.97
N THR A 132 -2.55 11.78 -5.22
CA THR A 132 -1.81 11.26 -6.36
C THR A 132 -1.52 12.39 -7.36
N CYS A 133 -0.70 12.13 -8.37
CA CYS A 133 -0.45 13.02 -9.50
C CYS A 133 -0.29 12.19 -10.79
N GLN A 134 -0.17 12.84 -11.94
CA GLN A 134 -0.11 12.14 -13.23
C GLN A 134 1.10 11.21 -13.32
N GLU A 135 2.23 11.63 -12.75
CA GLU A 135 3.51 10.90 -12.73
C GLU A 135 3.54 9.75 -11.72
N ASP A 136 2.51 9.61 -10.88
CA ASP A 136 2.43 8.59 -9.84
C ASP A 136 1.87 7.25 -10.38
N ARG A 137 1.69 7.12 -11.69
CA ARG A 137 1.23 5.89 -12.35
C ARG A 137 2.41 5.09 -12.95
N PRO A 138 2.35 3.74 -12.97
CA PRO A 138 1.25 2.88 -12.50
C PRO A 138 1.04 2.87 -10.98
N LEU A 139 -0.21 3.04 -10.53
CA LEU A 139 -0.60 3.16 -9.13
C LEU A 139 -1.58 2.07 -8.69
N PHE A 140 -1.31 1.49 -7.52
CA PHE A 140 -2.17 0.52 -6.85
C PHE A 140 -2.80 1.20 -5.63
N VAL A 141 -4.12 1.41 -5.65
CA VAL A 141 -4.81 1.99 -4.49
C VAL A 141 -5.30 0.88 -3.59
N GLN A 142 -4.69 0.75 -2.42
CA GLN A 142 -4.98 -0.34 -1.49
C GLN A 142 -6.02 0.07 -0.45
N PHE A 143 -7.07 -0.74 -0.33
CA PHE A 143 -8.07 -0.63 0.72
C PHE A 143 -7.96 -1.76 1.74
N CYS A 144 -8.39 -1.47 2.97
CA CYS A 144 -8.75 -2.47 3.96
C CYS A 144 -10.21 -2.29 4.39
N GLY A 145 -10.89 -3.40 4.64
CA GLY A 145 -12.30 -3.44 5.01
C GLY A 145 -12.85 -4.85 4.87
N ASN A 146 -14.11 -5.03 5.26
CA ASN A 146 -14.77 -6.34 5.28
C ASN A 146 -16.24 -6.29 4.83
N ASP A 147 -16.68 -5.18 4.26
CA ASP A 147 -18.03 -5.00 3.73
C ASP A 147 -17.92 -4.77 2.22
N PRO A 148 -18.42 -5.70 1.37
CA PRO A 148 -18.29 -5.60 -0.08
C PRO A 148 -18.94 -4.36 -0.68
N ASP A 149 -20.08 -3.92 -0.15
CA ASP A 149 -20.77 -2.74 -0.69
C ASP A 149 -20.00 -1.46 -0.35
N ILE A 150 -19.56 -1.34 0.90
CA ILE A 150 -18.75 -0.18 1.33
C ILE A 150 -17.39 -0.15 0.62
N LEU A 151 -16.77 -1.31 0.40
CA LEU A 151 -15.52 -1.40 -0.33
C LEU A 151 -15.69 -0.96 -1.80
N LEU A 152 -16.80 -1.36 -2.44
CA LEU A 152 -17.12 -0.92 -3.80
C LEU A 152 -17.35 0.58 -3.88
N GLU A 153 -18.10 1.17 -2.95
CA GLU A 153 -18.31 2.61 -2.87
C GLU A 153 -16.99 3.38 -2.71
N ALA A 154 -16.06 2.86 -1.90
CA ALA A 154 -14.72 3.44 -1.76
C ALA A 154 -13.90 3.31 -3.06
N ALA A 155 -14.01 2.18 -3.76
CA ALA A 155 -13.28 1.91 -4.98
C ALA A 155 -13.71 2.79 -6.17
N TYR A 156 -15.02 3.07 -6.31
CA TYR A 156 -15.52 4.00 -7.34
C TYR A 156 -14.92 5.40 -7.24
N GLN A 157 -14.51 5.83 -6.04
CA GLN A 157 -13.89 7.14 -5.84
C GLN A 157 -12.46 7.23 -6.38
N VAL A 158 -11.83 6.09 -6.72
CA VAL A 158 -10.41 6.04 -7.15
C VAL A 158 -10.18 5.29 -8.45
N GLU A 159 -11.17 4.60 -9.01
CA GLU A 159 -10.96 3.72 -10.19
C GLU A 159 -10.36 4.45 -11.40
N SER A 160 -10.69 5.72 -11.60
CA SER A 160 -10.14 6.55 -12.67
C SER A 160 -8.76 7.14 -12.35
N LEU A 161 -8.32 7.02 -11.10
CA LEU A 161 -7.08 7.59 -10.56
C LEU A 161 -5.98 6.56 -10.39
N CYS A 162 -6.29 5.26 -10.54
CA CYS A 162 -5.33 4.17 -10.37
C CYS A 162 -5.32 3.17 -11.53
N ASP A 163 -4.38 2.24 -11.48
CA ASP A 163 -4.23 1.14 -12.44
C ASP A 163 -4.73 -0.19 -11.87
N TYR A 164 -4.79 -0.28 -10.53
CA TYR A 164 -5.43 -1.36 -9.79
C TYR A 164 -6.11 -0.82 -8.53
N VAL A 165 -7.26 -1.38 -8.21
CA VAL A 165 -7.79 -1.34 -6.84
C VAL A 165 -7.32 -2.61 -6.13
N ASP A 166 -6.59 -2.46 -5.03
CA ASP A 166 -6.03 -3.57 -4.27
C ASP A 166 -6.80 -3.80 -2.96
N ILE A 167 -7.03 -5.07 -2.61
CA ILE A 167 -7.57 -5.48 -1.32
C ILE A 167 -6.44 -5.97 -0.42
N ASN A 168 -6.26 -5.28 0.72
CA ASN A 168 -5.36 -5.75 1.77
C ASN A 168 -5.95 -6.97 2.49
N LEU A 169 -5.33 -8.12 2.28
CA LEU A 169 -5.64 -9.40 2.91
C LEU A 169 -4.44 -9.93 3.72
N GLY A 170 -3.52 -9.05 4.13
CA GLY A 170 -2.22 -9.43 4.69
C GLY A 170 -1.75 -8.64 5.91
N CYS A 171 -2.43 -7.56 6.31
CA CYS A 171 -2.06 -6.78 7.49
C CYS A 171 -2.32 -7.58 8.79
N PRO A 172 -1.29 -7.87 9.62
CA PRO A 172 -1.46 -8.64 10.85
C PRO A 172 -1.66 -7.76 12.10
N GLN A 173 -1.70 -6.43 11.92
CA GLN A 173 -1.69 -5.50 13.05
C GLN A 173 -2.97 -5.58 13.90
N ARG A 174 -2.87 -5.16 15.16
CA ARG A 174 -4.00 -5.17 16.10
C ARG A 174 -5.22 -4.41 15.58
N ILE A 175 -5.03 -3.30 14.87
CA ILE A 175 -6.14 -2.52 14.32
C ILE A 175 -6.92 -3.31 13.25
N ALA A 176 -6.22 -4.13 12.46
CA ALA A 176 -6.83 -5.05 11.50
C ALA A 176 -7.59 -6.19 12.20
N ARG A 177 -7.04 -6.68 13.32
CA ARG A 177 -7.74 -7.66 14.18
C ARG A 177 -9.05 -7.10 14.72
N THR A 178 -9.00 -5.90 15.29
CA THR A 178 -10.18 -5.25 15.88
C THR A 178 -11.22 -4.90 14.84
N GLY A 179 -10.80 -4.48 13.64
CA GLY A 179 -11.71 -4.16 12.53
C GLY A 179 -12.13 -5.38 11.68
N ASN A 180 -11.62 -6.57 11.99
CA ASN A 180 -11.80 -7.81 11.22
C ASN A 180 -11.55 -7.63 9.70
N TYR A 181 -10.37 -7.14 9.34
CA TYR A 181 -9.88 -7.00 7.97
C TYR A 181 -8.41 -7.45 7.85
N GLY A 182 -7.79 -7.36 6.68
CA GLY A 182 -6.39 -7.73 6.50
C GLY A 182 -6.18 -9.24 6.66
N ALA A 183 -5.12 -9.65 7.36
CA ALA A 183 -4.80 -11.07 7.55
C ALA A 183 -5.82 -11.82 8.43
N PHE A 184 -6.79 -11.14 9.04
CA PHE A 184 -7.86 -11.78 9.82
C PHE A 184 -9.02 -12.24 8.94
N LEU A 185 -9.12 -11.75 7.70
CA LEU A 185 -10.07 -12.29 6.71
C LEU A 185 -9.64 -13.65 6.17
N MET A 186 -8.40 -14.06 6.39
CA MET A 186 -7.92 -15.40 6.04
C MET A 186 -8.72 -16.51 6.75
N ASP A 187 -9.39 -16.18 7.86
CA ASP A 187 -10.24 -17.10 8.62
C ASP A 187 -11.71 -17.15 8.08
N ASP A 188 -12.07 -16.29 7.10
CA ASP A 188 -13.41 -16.18 6.51
C ASP A 188 -13.32 -16.08 4.96
N LEU A 189 -13.00 -17.22 4.33
CA LEU A 189 -12.87 -17.31 2.87
C LEU A 189 -14.15 -16.91 2.10
N PRO A 190 -15.38 -17.25 2.55
CA PRO A 190 -16.61 -16.76 1.91
C PRO A 190 -16.68 -15.23 1.88
N ARG A 191 -16.26 -14.55 2.95
CA ARG A 191 -16.18 -13.09 2.95
C ARG A 191 -15.15 -12.58 1.96
N VAL A 192 -13.95 -13.15 1.94
CA VAL A 192 -12.90 -12.76 0.99
C VAL A 192 -13.40 -12.88 -0.46
N LYS A 193 -13.99 -14.03 -0.80
CA LYS A 193 -14.60 -14.26 -2.10
C LYS A 193 -15.61 -13.16 -2.46
N SER A 194 -16.53 -12.84 -1.54
CA SER A 194 -17.54 -11.80 -1.79
C SER A 194 -16.94 -10.41 -2.03
N LEU A 195 -15.84 -10.06 -1.36
CA LEU A 195 -15.16 -8.77 -1.54
C LEU A 195 -14.55 -8.68 -2.95
N VAL A 196 -13.84 -9.74 -3.37
CA VAL A 196 -13.17 -9.77 -4.68
C VAL A 196 -14.18 -9.83 -5.81
N GLU A 197 -15.17 -10.73 -5.76
CA GLU A 197 -16.21 -10.86 -6.80
C GLU A 197 -16.98 -9.56 -6.99
N LYS A 198 -17.33 -8.87 -5.89
CA LYS A 198 -18.06 -7.61 -5.93
C LYS A 198 -17.27 -6.53 -6.66
N LEU A 199 -15.99 -6.37 -6.35
CA LEU A 199 -15.16 -5.39 -7.04
C LEU A 199 -14.91 -5.79 -8.50
N ALA A 200 -14.51 -7.03 -8.76
CA ALA A 200 -14.14 -7.50 -10.09
C ALA A 200 -15.30 -7.46 -11.10
N THR A 201 -16.54 -7.59 -10.62
CA THR A 201 -17.74 -7.52 -11.46
C THR A 201 -18.14 -6.08 -11.79
N ASN A 202 -17.83 -5.11 -10.92
CA ASN A 202 -18.42 -3.77 -10.98
C ASN A 202 -17.42 -2.68 -11.37
N LEU A 203 -16.13 -2.87 -11.11
CA LEU A 203 -15.10 -1.89 -11.44
C LEU A 203 -14.65 -2.00 -12.89
N SER A 204 -14.29 -0.85 -13.47
CA SER A 204 -13.65 -0.79 -14.79
C SER A 204 -12.15 -1.07 -14.75
N VAL A 205 -11.51 -0.77 -13.61
CA VAL A 205 -10.11 -1.05 -13.31
C VAL A 205 -9.97 -2.44 -12.69
N PRO A 206 -8.92 -3.21 -13.01
CA PRO A 206 -8.76 -4.55 -12.44
C PRO A 206 -8.50 -4.53 -10.93
N VAL A 207 -8.90 -5.64 -10.30
CA VAL A 207 -8.72 -5.88 -8.87
C VAL A 207 -7.42 -6.64 -8.64
N SER A 208 -6.67 -6.24 -7.62
CA SER A 208 -5.52 -6.99 -7.11
C SER A 208 -5.71 -7.33 -5.64
N CYS A 209 -4.96 -8.31 -5.14
CA CYS A 209 -5.01 -8.72 -3.74
C CYS A 209 -3.60 -8.89 -3.18
N LYS A 210 -3.33 -8.29 -2.02
CA LYS A 210 -2.09 -8.51 -1.27
C LYS A 210 -2.32 -9.44 -0.08
N ILE A 211 -1.72 -10.63 -0.11
CA ILE A 211 -1.91 -11.69 0.87
C ILE A 211 -0.64 -11.97 1.70
N ARG A 212 -0.83 -12.73 2.78
CA ARG A 212 0.19 -13.51 3.48
C ARG A 212 -0.04 -14.99 3.23
N ILE A 213 0.99 -15.82 3.47
CA ILE A 213 0.87 -17.27 3.36
C ILE A 213 0.22 -17.89 4.60
N PHE A 214 -0.44 -19.03 4.45
CA PHE A 214 -0.86 -19.88 5.56
C PHE A 214 0.32 -20.71 6.08
N PRO A 215 0.25 -21.24 7.32
CA PRO A 215 1.24 -22.20 7.81
C PRO A 215 1.34 -23.47 6.96
N VAL A 216 0.21 -23.91 6.39
CA VAL A 216 0.14 -25.04 5.46
C VAL A 216 0.20 -24.49 4.02
N LEU A 217 1.15 -25.00 3.23
CA LEU A 217 1.36 -24.54 1.86
C LEU A 217 0.13 -24.75 0.97
N GLN A 218 -0.54 -25.91 1.11
CA GLN A 218 -1.72 -26.22 0.30
C GLN A 218 -2.86 -25.23 0.53
N ASP A 219 -3.04 -24.74 1.75
CA ASP A 219 -4.05 -23.72 2.07
C ASP A 219 -3.72 -22.40 1.39
N THR A 220 -2.43 -22.05 1.30
CA THR A 220 -1.98 -20.87 0.54
C THR A 220 -2.30 -20.98 -0.94
N ILE A 221 -2.04 -22.16 -1.53
CA ILE A 221 -2.34 -22.43 -2.95
C ILE A 221 -3.85 -22.36 -3.20
N ASN A 222 -4.64 -23.01 -2.36
CA ASN A 222 -6.11 -23.01 -2.46
C ASN A 222 -6.66 -21.59 -2.31
N TYR A 223 -6.08 -20.79 -1.41
CA TYR A 223 -6.46 -19.40 -1.21
C TYR A 223 -6.15 -18.53 -2.44
N ALA A 224 -4.97 -18.69 -3.04
CA ALA A 224 -4.61 -17.96 -4.26
C ALA A 224 -5.55 -18.30 -5.43
N LYS A 225 -5.90 -19.59 -5.62
CA LYS A 225 -6.87 -20.02 -6.63
C LYS A 225 -8.26 -19.46 -6.38
N LEU A 226 -8.71 -19.45 -5.12
CA LEU A 226 -9.99 -18.82 -4.75
C LEU A 226 -10.01 -17.33 -5.16
N LEU A 227 -8.93 -16.59 -4.94
CA LEU A 227 -8.84 -15.19 -5.34
C LEU A 227 -8.90 -15.03 -6.87
N GLU A 228 -8.15 -15.83 -7.61
CA GLU A 228 -8.18 -15.87 -9.08
C GLU A 228 -9.59 -16.18 -9.61
N ASP A 229 -10.23 -17.24 -9.12
CA ASP A 229 -11.58 -17.66 -9.50
C ASP A 229 -12.63 -16.59 -9.17
N SER A 230 -12.38 -15.78 -8.13
CA SER A 230 -13.24 -14.66 -7.73
C SER A 230 -13.07 -13.42 -8.62
N GLY A 231 -12.14 -13.43 -9.58
CA GLY A 231 -11.89 -12.32 -10.52
C GLY A 231 -10.70 -11.43 -10.15
N CYS A 232 -9.85 -11.83 -9.20
CA CYS A 232 -8.58 -11.16 -8.97
C CYS A 232 -7.72 -11.22 -10.23
N SER A 233 -7.08 -10.11 -10.59
CA SER A 233 -6.25 -9.98 -11.79
C SER A 233 -4.74 -9.90 -11.49
N LEU A 234 -4.35 -9.78 -10.22
CA LEU A 234 -2.96 -9.81 -9.78
C LEU A 234 -2.88 -10.16 -8.29
N ILE A 235 -1.99 -11.07 -7.90
CA ILE A 235 -1.78 -11.43 -6.49
C ILE A 235 -0.39 -11.04 -6.03
N ALA A 236 -0.32 -10.22 -5.00
CA ALA A 236 0.91 -9.91 -4.30
C ALA A 236 1.06 -10.79 -3.04
N VAL A 237 2.12 -11.60 -2.96
CA VAL A 237 2.32 -12.57 -1.87
C VAL A 237 3.45 -12.12 -0.95
N HIS A 238 3.12 -11.83 0.30
CA HIS A 238 4.13 -11.76 1.36
C HIS A 238 4.42 -13.18 1.85
N GLY A 239 5.63 -13.68 1.62
CA GLY A 239 6.09 -15.03 2.01
C GLY A 239 6.20 -15.29 3.53
N ARG A 240 5.44 -14.60 4.38
CA ARG A 240 5.38 -14.84 5.82
C ARG A 240 3.94 -15.11 6.24
N THR A 241 3.79 -15.92 7.28
CA THR A 241 2.48 -16.15 7.92
C THR A 241 2.01 -14.89 8.64
N ARG A 242 0.73 -14.85 9.06
CA ARG A 242 0.17 -13.74 9.84
C ARG A 242 0.98 -13.48 11.13
N GLU A 243 1.39 -14.54 11.80
CA GLU A 243 2.17 -14.52 13.05
C GLU A 243 3.68 -14.30 12.78
N GLY A 244 4.12 -14.52 11.55
CA GLY A 244 5.52 -14.43 11.15
C GLY A 244 6.09 -13.02 11.26
N ARG A 245 7.26 -12.92 11.90
CA ARG A 245 7.91 -11.65 12.24
C ARG A 245 8.84 -11.17 11.11
N THR A 246 9.10 -9.87 11.06
CA THR A 246 10.03 -9.27 10.06
C THR A 246 11.43 -9.89 10.07
N ARG A 247 11.90 -10.42 11.20
CA ARG A 247 13.21 -11.06 11.31
C ARG A 247 13.27 -12.44 10.64
N GLU A 248 12.13 -13.09 10.46
CA GLU A 248 12.05 -14.37 9.74
C GLU A 248 12.22 -14.11 8.25
N ARG A 249 12.94 -15.00 7.55
CA ARG A 249 13.08 -14.91 6.10
C ARG A 249 11.73 -15.22 5.46
N ALA A 250 11.36 -14.43 4.45
CA ALA A 250 10.20 -14.71 3.62
C ALA A 250 10.44 -16.03 2.87
N ASN A 251 9.46 -16.91 2.91
CA ASN A 251 9.45 -18.18 2.21
C ASN A 251 9.17 -17.93 0.73
N TRP A 252 10.24 -17.79 -0.06
CA TRP A 252 10.14 -17.62 -1.51
C TRP A 252 9.66 -18.88 -2.22
N ASP A 253 9.92 -20.08 -1.68
CA ASP A 253 9.40 -21.33 -2.27
C ASP A 253 7.87 -21.38 -2.20
N ALA A 254 7.27 -20.91 -1.11
CA ALA A 254 5.81 -20.79 -1.02
C ALA A 254 5.24 -19.78 -2.05
N ILE A 255 5.96 -18.68 -2.31
CA ILE A 255 5.59 -17.72 -3.36
C ILE A 255 5.69 -18.37 -4.74
N LYS A 256 6.76 -19.12 -5.01
CA LYS A 256 6.95 -19.90 -6.24
C LYS A 256 5.78 -20.86 -6.46
N SER A 257 5.39 -21.63 -5.44
CA SER A 257 4.26 -22.56 -5.54
C SER A 257 2.94 -21.85 -5.82
N VAL A 258 2.74 -20.63 -5.31
CA VAL A 258 1.58 -19.81 -5.70
C VAL A 258 1.68 -19.40 -7.17
N LYS A 259 2.84 -18.92 -7.61
CA LYS A 259 3.09 -18.50 -9.01
C LYS A 259 2.85 -19.63 -10.01
N GLU A 260 3.22 -20.86 -9.67
CA GLU A 260 3.00 -22.05 -10.52
C GLU A 260 1.54 -22.50 -10.53
N ALA A 261 0.76 -22.16 -9.50
CA ALA A 261 -0.59 -22.65 -9.31
C ALA A 261 -1.70 -21.76 -9.90
N VAL A 262 -1.44 -20.45 -10.05
CA VAL A 262 -2.37 -19.48 -10.65
C VAL A 262 -1.87 -19.07 -12.03
N LYS A 263 -2.78 -18.54 -12.84
CA LYS A 263 -2.51 -18.12 -14.22
C LYS A 263 -2.50 -16.62 -14.40
N ILE A 264 -2.77 -15.84 -13.37
CA ILE A 264 -2.60 -14.37 -13.34
C ILE A 264 -1.19 -13.95 -12.88
N PRO A 265 -0.78 -12.68 -13.10
CA PRO A 265 0.46 -12.15 -12.56
C PRO A 265 0.56 -12.26 -11.03
N VAL A 266 1.76 -12.58 -10.55
CA VAL A 266 2.11 -12.68 -9.14
C VAL A 266 3.28 -11.75 -8.83
N LEU A 267 3.21 -11.05 -7.69
CA LEU A 267 4.31 -10.24 -7.16
C LEU A 267 4.83 -10.85 -5.86
N ALA A 268 6.17 -10.92 -5.69
CA ALA A 268 6.77 -11.36 -4.45
C ALA A 268 6.99 -10.19 -3.47
N ASN A 269 6.82 -10.43 -2.17
CA ASN A 269 7.13 -9.46 -1.14
C ASN A 269 7.81 -10.10 0.08
N GLY A 270 8.83 -9.41 0.58
CA GLY A 270 9.60 -9.78 1.76
C GLY A 270 11.05 -10.08 1.44
N ASN A 271 11.95 -9.51 2.24
CA ASN A 271 13.41 -9.65 2.10
C ASN A 271 13.99 -9.13 0.77
N ILE A 272 13.48 -7.99 0.27
CA ILE A 272 14.07 -7.26 -0.87
C ILE A 272 14.77 -6.01 -0.34
N ARG A 273 16.10 -6.07 -0.17
CA ARG A 273 16.88 -5.02 0.50
C ARG A 273 17.89 -4.32 -0.41
N HIS A 274 18.22 -4.93 -1.55
CA HIS A 274 19.08 -4.39 -2.60
C HIS A 274 18.80 -5.13 -3.91
N MET A 275 19.37 -4.66 -5.04
CA MET A 275 19.12 -5.25 -6.36
C MET A 275 19.53 -6.72 -6.49
N ASP A 276 20.54 -7.21 -5.77
CA ASP A 276 20.86 -8.65 -5.80
C ASP A 276 19.74 -9.52 -5.18
N ASP A 277 18.97 -9.00 -4.20
CA ASP A 277 17.79 -9.69 -3.67
C ASP A 277 16.68 -9.72 -4.70
N VAL A 278 16.50 -8.63 -5.45
CA VAL A 278 15.53 -8.53 -6.55
C VAL A 278 15.81 -9.65 -7.57
N GLN A 279 17.05 -9.72 -8.06
CA GLN A 279 17.44 -10.72 -9.06
C GLN A 279 17.28 -12.15 -8.52
N SER A 280 17.71 -12.38 -7.28
CA SER A 280 17.59 -13.69 -6.63
C SER A 280 16.13 -14.12 -6.45
N CYS A 281 15.27 -13.20 -6.02
CA CYS A 281 13.85 -13.46 -5.81
C CYS A 281 13.15 -13.76 -7.14
N LEU A 282 13.35 -12.94 -8.17
CA LEU A 282 12.79 -13.16 -9.50
C LEU A 282 13.23 -14.51 -10.08
N THR A 283 14.52 -14.83 -10.00
CA THR A 283 15.08 -16.10 -10.49
C THR A 283 14.51 -17.30 -9.74
N THR A 284 14.41 -17.20 -8.40
CA THR A 284 13.93 -18.31 -7.57
C THR A 284 12.44 -18.59 -7.77
N THR A 285 11.64 -17.52 -7.84
CA THR A 285 10.18 -17.61 -7.76
C THR A 285 9.48 -17.57 -9.12
N GLY A 286 10.13 -17.03 -10.16
CA GLY A 286 9.52 -16.85 -11.48
C GLY A 286 8.37 -15.84 -11.52
N VAL A 287 8.22 -15.01 -10.48
CA VAL A 287 7.18 -13.97 -10.39
C VAL A 287 7.44 -12.81 -11.33
N GLU A 288 6.39 -12.04 -11.64
CA GLU A 288 6.45 -10.92 -12.57
C GLU A 288 7.15 -9.68 -12.00
N GLY A 289 7.22 -9.56 -10.68
CA GLY A 289 7.85 -8.42 -10.02
C GLY A 289 8.00 -8.62 -8.52
N VAL A 290 8.74 -7.71 -7.89
CA VAL A 290 8.99 -7.72 -6.45
C VAL A 290 8.58 -6.40 -5.80
N MET A 291 8.09 -6.51 -4.58
CA MET A 291 7.76 -5.35 -3.75
C MET A 291 8.75 -5.21 -2.60
N SER A 292 9.29 -4.00 -2.42
CA SER A 292 10.05 -3.63 -1.23
C SER A 292 9.26 -2.67 -0.33
N ALA A 293 9.44 -2.80 0.98
CA ALA A 293 8.72 -2.05 2.01
C ALA A 293 9.72 -1.33 2.92
N GLU A 294 9.97 -1.90 4.12
CA GLU A 294 10.83 -1.30 5.16
C GLU A 294 12.24 -0.93 4.67
N ALA A 295 12.80 -1.67 3.69
CA ALA A 295 14.11 -1.35 3.14
C ALA A 295 14.11 -0.04 2.33
N LEU A 296 13.01 0.29 1.65
CA LEU A 296 12.87 1.59 0.97
C LEU A 296 12.78 2.74 1.97
N LEU A 297 12.15 2.54 3.13
CA LEU A 297 12.09 3.58 4.17
C LEU A 297 13.48 3.95 4.72
N ASP A 298 14.44 3.03 4.64
CA ASP A 298 15.84 3.26 5.00
C ASP A 298 16.64 3.81 3.82
N ASN A 299 16.45 3.23 2.63
CA ASN A 299 17.11 3.62 1.39
C ASN A 299 16.09 3.71 0.23
N PRO A 300 15.50 4.90 0.00
CA PRO A 300 14.60 5.14 -1.13
C PRO A 300 15.22 4.89 -2.51
N ALA A 301 16.55 4.91 -2.60
CA ALA A 301 17.30 4.74 -3.84
C ALA A 301 17.61 3.27 -4.19
N LEU A 302 17.12 2.32 -3.40
CA LEU A 302 17.37 0.87 -3.56
C LEU A 302 17.18 0.39 -5.00
N PHE A 303 16.08 0.77 -5.64
CA PHE A 303 15.76 0.32 -7.01
C PHE A 303 16.62 0.97 -8.09
N GLY A 304 17.33 2.06 -7.77
CA GLY A 304 18.35 2.67 -8.62
C GLY A 304 19.70 1.95 -8.56
N GLY A 305 19.79 0.82 -7.83
CA GLY A 305 21.03 0.08 -7.63
C GLY A 305 21.89 0.60 -6.48
N PHE A 306 21.41 1.62 -5.75
CA PHE A 306 22.11 2.16 -4.60
C PHE A 306 21.98 1.23 -3.39
N ARG A 307 23.11 0.92 -2.77
CA ARG A 307 23.24 0.01 -1.63
C ARG A 307 23.77 0.78 -0.42
N SER A 308 23.12 0.62 0.72
CA SER A 308 23.62 1.18 1.98
C SER A 308 24.87 0.43 2.43
N GLY A 309 25.80 1.11 3.12
CA GLY A 309 27.07 0.51 3.55
C GLY A 309 26.92 -0.73 4.44
N GLU A 310 25.80 -0.91 5.14
CA GLU A 310 25.54 -2.11 5.95
C GLU A 310 25.33 -3.39 5.11
N TRP A 311 25.12 -3.23 3.80
CA TRP A 311 24.91 -4.32 2.85
C TRP A 311 26.08 -4.48 1.86
N VAL A 312 27.14 -3.69 2.02
CA VAL A 312 28.41 -3.88 1.34
C VAL A 312 29.28 -4.66 2.31
N GLU A 313 29.67 -5.89 1.97
CA GLU A 313 30.53 -6.67 2.87
C GLU A 313 31.96 -6.09 2.90
N ASP A 314 32.60 -6.08 4.07
CA ASP A 314 33.98 -5.60 4.19
C ASP A 314 34.91 -6.42 3.28
N GLY A 315 35.52 -5.77 2.29
CA GLY A 315 36.37 -6.42 1.29
C GLY A 315 35.62 -6.99 0.07
N GLU A 316 34.31 -6.75 -0.06
CA GLU A 316 33.56 -7.06 -1.29
C GLU A 316 34.05 -6.14 -2.42
N GLU A 317 34.89 -6.67 -3.30
CA GLU A 317 35.30 -5.97 -4.51
C GLU A 317 34.08 -5.71 -5.42
N GLY A 318 34.06 -4.54 -6.06
CA GLY A 318 33.04 -4.22 -7.06
C GLY A 318 31.90 -3.34 -6.57
N PHE A 319 32.11 -2.55 -5.52
CA PHE A 319 31.27 -1.41 -5.16
C PHE A 319 32.08 -0.12 -5.11
N GLU A 320 31.51 0.97 -5.61
CA GLU A 320 32.08 2.32 -5.55
C GLU A 320 31.10 3.32 -4.94
N ASP A 321 31.61 4.43 -4.42
CA ASP A 321 30.79 5.53 -3.89
C ASP A 321 29.93 6.14 -5.02
N GLY A 322 28.62 5.95 -4.92
CA GLY A 322 27.64 6.40 -5.91
C GLY A 322 27.38 7.90 -5.91
N LYS A 323 28.15 8.69 -5.15
CA LYS A 323 28.03 10.17 -5.06
C LYS A 323 26.65 10.66 -4.61
N LEU A 324 25.91 9.77 -3.95
CA LEU A 324 24.63 10.02 -3.30
C LEU A 324 24.75 9.62 -1.83
N ASP A 325 24.16 10.38 -0.92
CA ASP A 325 24.04 9.99 0.48
C ASP A 325 22.62 10.16 1.04
N ARG A 326 22.43 9.69 2.28
CA ARG A 326 21.14 9.75 2.97
C ARG A 326 20.64 11.19 3.20
N GLY A 327 21.54 12.17 3.30
CA GLY A 327 21.18 13.59 3.42
C GLY A 327 20.63 14.16 2.12
N ASP A 328 21.21 13.77 0.98
CA ASP A 328 20.70 14.14 -0.35
C ASP A 328 19.27 13.64 -0.55
N LEU A 329 19.00 12.38 -0.19
CA LEU A 329 17.66 11.79 -0.26
C LEU A 329 16.65 12.52 0.62
N VAL A 330 17.05 12.96 1.82
CA VAL A 330 16.18 13.78 2.68
C VAL A 330 15.88 15.11 2.03
N VAL A 331 16.88 15.81 1.47
CA VAL A 331 16.66 17.10 0.81
C VAL A 331 15.69 16.97 -0.36
N GLU A 332 15.82 15.93 -1.18
CA GLU A 332 14.89 15.63 -2.27
C GLU A 332 13.48 15.31 -1.77
N TYR A 333 13.39 14.49 -0.72
CA TYR A 333 12.12 14.16 -0.07
C TYR A 333 11.40 15.39 0.46
N LEU A 334 12.12 16.32 1.12
CA LEU A 334 11.53 17.54 1.67
C LEU A 334 10.97 18.45 0.57
N LYS A 335 11.67 18.59 -0.56
CA LYS A 335 11.16 19.31 -1.75
C LYS A 335 9.85 18.69 -2.26
N LEU A 336 9.77 17.36 -2.27
CA LEU A 336 8.55 16.65 -2.65
C LEU A 336 7.42 16.84 -1.63
N CYS A 337 7.74 16.91 -0.33
CA CYS A 337 6.75 17.23 0.71
C CYS A 337 6.24 18.68 0.65
N GLU A 338 7.07 19.63 0.23
CA GLU A 338 6.63 21.01 -0.03
C GLU A 338 5.66 21.05 -1.21
N LYS A 339 5.96 20.31 -2.28
CA LYS A 339 5.11 20.21 -3.47
C LYS A 339 3.81 19.46 -3.21
N TYR A 340 3.88 18.38 -2.43
CA TYR A 340 2.76 17.50 -2.11
C TYR A 340 2.64 17.35 -0.58
N PRO A 341 1.95 18.28 0.10
CA PRO A 341 1.88 18.30 1.55
C PRO A 341 1.29 17.03 2.14
N VAL A 342 1.96 16.51 3.17
CA VAL A 342 1.50 15.37 3.97
C VAL A 342 1.59 15.72 5.46
N ARG A 343 1.07 14.85 6.33
CA ARG A 343 1.12 15.09 7.78
C ARG A 343 2.57 15.15 8.28
N TRP A 344 2.86 16.11 9.15
CA TRP A 344 4.21 16.30 9.73
C TRP A 344 4.77 15.03 10.38
N ASN A 345 3.94 14.22 11.05
CA ASN A 345 4.41 13.01 11.70
C ASN A 345 5.00 11.98 10.70
N ILE A 346 4.51 11.97 9.46
CA ILE A 346 5.02 11.12 8.38
C ILE A 346 6.36 11.66 7.89
N ILE A 347 6.45 12.97 7.65
CA ILE A 347 7.69 13.63 7.22
C ILE A 347 8.80 13.35 8.24
N ILE A 348 8.51 13.53 9.52
CA ILE A 348 9.47 13.28 10.61
C ILE A 348 9.89 11.82 10.69
N SER A 349 8.96 10.88 10.52
CA SER A 349 9.27 9.45 10.48
C SER A 349 10.25 9.11 9.35
N HIS A 350 10.02 9.64 8.14
CA HIS A 350 10.90 9.43 6.99
C HIS A 350 12.27 10.08 7.17
N VAL A 351 12.32 11.34 7.63
CA VAL A 351 13.58 12.04 7.92
C VAL A 351 14.39 11.25 8.96
N TYR A 352 13.76 10.81 10.05
CA TYR A 352 14.42 10.00 11.06
C TYR A 352 14.89 8.63 10.54
N GLY A 353 14.07 7.98 9.69
CA GLY A 353 14.41 6.72 9.05
C GLY A 353 15.67 6.84 8.19
N MET A 354 15.66 7.77 7.25
CA MET A 354 16.79 8.01 6.33
C MET A 354 18.05 8.45 7.07
N LEU A 355 17.94 9.35 8.07
CA LEU A 355 19.08 9.87 8.85
C LEU A 355 19.48 9.01 10.05
N ARG A 356 18.90 7.81 10.23
CA ARG A 356 19.14 6.98 11.43
C ARG A 356 20.62 6.84 11.77
N LYS A 357 21.45 6.53 10.77
CA LYS A 357 22.91 6.36 10.96
C LYS A 357 23.61 7.64 11.39
N TRP A 358 23.25 8.76 10.79
CA TRP A 358 23.74 10.07 11.20
C TRP A 358 23.34 10.40 12.65
N PHE A 359 22.10 10.08 13.04
CA PHE A 359 21.60 10.26 14.40
C PHE A 359 22.21 9.30 15.43
N GLU A 360 22.68 8.13 15.01
CA GLU A 360 23.46 7.22 15.85
C GLU A 360 24.85 7.79 16.14
N THR A 361 25.49 8.42 15.15
CA THR A 361 26.82 9.03 15.28
C THR A 361 26.81 10.42 15.92
N HIS A 362 25.74 11.20 15.73
CA HIS A 362 25.57 12.54 16.27
C HIS A 362 24.30 12.62 17.15
N PRO A 363 24.32 11.99 18.34
CA PRO A 363 23.16 11.93 19.22
C PRO A 363 22.71 13.31 19.70
N ASP A 364 23.60 14.30 19.77
CA ASP A 364 23.27 15.68 20.13
C ASP A 364 22.30 16.33 19.13
N ILE A 365 22.50 16.11 17.82
CA ILE A 365 21.59 16.61 16.78
C ILE A 365 20.27 15.82 16.79
N ARG A 366 20.33 14.50 17.01
CA ARG A 366 19.13 13.66 17.18
C ARG A 366 18.29 14.12 18.37
N ASP A 367 18.93 14.42 19.49
CA ASP A 367 18.24 14.80 20.71
C ASP A 367 17.59 16.18 20.57
N ASP A 368 18.27 17.14 19.90
CA ASP A 368 17.66 18.41 19.48
C ASP A 368 16.44 18.19 18.55
N PHE A 369 16.56 17.29 17.57
CA PHE A 369 15.46 16.91 16.68
C PHE A 369 14.25 16.35 17.46
N ASN A 370 14.50 15.52 18.47
CA ASN A 370 13.45 14.88 19.26
C ASN A 370 12.71 15.84 20.20
N ILE A 371 13.36 16.91 20.69
CA ILE A 371 12.74 17.88 21.61
C ILE A 371 12.06 19.06 20.90
N LYS A 372 12.29 19.23 19.58
CA LYS A 372 11.74 20.33 18.81
C LYS A 372 10.21 20.27 18.77
N ARG A 373 9.56 21.34 19.26
CA ARG A 373 8.09 21.44 19.32
C ARG A 373 7.45 21.99 18.06
N THR A 374 8.15 22.87 17.35
CA THR A 374 7.66 23.53 16.13
C THR A 374 8.55 23.12 14.98
N LEU A 375 7.95 22.47 13.99
CA LEU A 375 8.63 21.95 12.82
C LEU A 375 8.35 22.86 11.62
N SER A 376 9.39 23.11 10.83
CA SER A 376 9.33 23.80 9.54
C SER A 376 10.27 23.11 8.57
N PHE A 377 10.06 23.30 7.26
CA PHE A 377 10.98 22.77 6.25
C PHE A 377 12.38 23.36 6.42
N GLU A 378 12.49 24.67 6.68
CA GLU A 378 13.76 25.33 7.02
C GLU A 378 14.51 24.63 8.16
N TYR A 379 13.79 24.26 9.24
CA TYR A 379 14.39 23.49 10.32
C TYR A 379 14.89 22.13 9.85
N LEU A 380 14.09 21.38 9.08
CA LEU A 380 14.48 20.06 8.58
C LEU A 380 15.68 20.12 7.63
N TYR A 381 15.77 21.14 6.77
CA TYR A 381 16.97 21.40 5.97
C TYR A 381 18.19 21.68 6.86
N SER A 382 18.04 22.56 7.86
CA SER A 382 19.13 22.86 8.80
C SER A 382 19.61 21.64 9.60
N VAL A 383 18.76 20.62 9.81
CA VAL A 383 19.20 19.37 10.44
C VAL A 383 20.19 18.65 9.53
N VAL A 384 19.91 18.58 8.22
CA VAL A 384 20.83 17.99 7.24
C VAL A 384 22.12 18.81 7.14
N ASP A 385 22.03 20.13 7.12
CA ASP A 385 23.21 21.00 7.03
C ASP A 385 24.11 20.88 8.27
N ARG A 386 23.54 20.96 9.49
CA ARG A 386 24.30 20.76 10.75
C ARG A 386 24.96 19.40 10.82
N LEU A 387 24.31 18.38 10.26
CA LEU A 387 24.86 17.06 10.15
C LEU A 387 26.07 17.07 9.19
N ARG A 388 25.91 17.61 7.97
CA ARG A 388 27.00 17.73 6.97
C ARG A 388 28.20 18.52 7.51
N ASP A 389 27.97 19.57 8.30
CA ASP A 389 29.02 20.36 8.94
C ASP A 389 29.88 19.55 9.92
N ARG A 390 29.42 18.39 10.39
CA ARG A 390 30.23 17.47 11.20
C ARG A 390 31.26 16.68 10.39
N GLY A 391 31.25 16.81 9.05
CA GLY A 391 32.21 16.14 8.18
C GLY A 391 32.03 14.63 8.05
N VAL A 392 30.91 14.09 8.55
CA VAL A 392 30.56 12.67 8.41
C VAL A 392 29.66 12.51 7.19
N ARG A 393 29.91 11.48 6.38
CA ARG A 393 29.06 11.10 5.25
C ARG A 393 28.73 9.62 5.33
N PHE A 394 27.48 9.28 5.00
CA PHE A 394 27.03 7.90 4.85
C PHE A 394 26.65 7.67 3.38
N PRO A 395 27.65 7.41 2.52
CA PRO A 395 27.42 7.26 1.10
C PRO A 395 26.57 6.02 0.82
N LEU A 396 25.83 6.10 -0.28
CA LEU A 396 25.24 4.95 -0.93
C LEU A 396 26.16 4.49 -2.06
N TYR A 397 26.33 3.19 -2.15
CA TYR A 397 27.28 2.55 -3.06
C TYR A 397 26.56 1.99 -4.27
N VAL A 398 27.23 1.97 -5.41
CA VAL A 398 26.74 1.34 -6.64
C VAL A 398 27.70 0.22 -7.05
N LYS A 399 27.15 -0.82 -7.68
CA LYS A 399 27.96 -1.96 -8.13
C LYS A 399 28.79 -1.52 -9.34
N THR A 400 30.11 -1.67 -9.26
CA THR A 400 31.03 -1.39 -10.35
C THR A 400 30.70 -2.33 -11.50
N THR A 401 30.22 -1.78 -12.62
CA THR A 401 30.05 -2.57 -13.84
C THR A 401 31.44 -2.69 -14.47
N ARG A 402 32.19 -3.77 -14.17
CA ARG A 402 33.37 -4.09 -14.98
C ARG A 402 32.84 -4.39 -16.40
N GLN A 403 33.06 -3.45 -17.32
CA GLN A 403 32.76 -3.61 -18.75
C GLN A 403 33.51 -4.80 -19.35
#